data_AF-A0A645AJS7-F1
#
_entry.id   AF-A0A645AJS7-F1
#
_cell.length_a   1.000
_cell.length_b   1.000
_cell.length_c   1.000
_cell.angle_alpha   90.00
_cell.angle_beta   90.00
_cell.angle_gamma   90.00
#
_symmetry.space_group_name_H-M   'P 1'
#
loop_
_entity.id
_entity.type
_entity.pdbx_description
1 polymer ?
#
loop_
_entity_poly.entity_id
_entity_poly.type
_entity_poly.pdbx_seq_one_letter_code
_entity_poly.pdbx_strand_id
1 'polypeptide(L)'
;MNILIQFTENDKRLAIAILLVLILIFVLVGYIGMLITRVMKWQGKRVDNMMHDITVTRVVNDKKAFKKVASKKSWRYFFKKSWIPILILLAAFAVLFLAESLNGFTYDIFDYQKTGFNTLFFIWKDTGDKHAFMQIAGFELTTTINLIHSPEFHIEAIWSYVFTPIFLTGAIWYLIDVQCLISRTIRIEQLSRSVFDKSMDNINMITNPTGAINNPQQVPPPNNNQNNNPPQNPFK
;
A
#
# COMPACT_ATOMS: atom_id res chain seq x y z
N MET A 1 7.27 4.35 56.05
CA MET A 1 6.73 3.97 54.73
C MET A 1 7.54 4.70 53.68
N ASN A 2 8.62 4.09 53.20
CA ASN A 2 9.44 4.58 52.08
C ASN A 2 10.06 3.33 51.44
N ILE A 3 9.43 2.84 50.38
CA ILE A 3 9.97 1.76 49.57
C ILE A 3 10.99 2.41 48.63
N LEU A 4 12.22 2.61 49.13
CA LEU A 4 13.36 2.92 48.27
C LEU A 4 13.74 1.62 47.57
N ILE A 5 13.21 1.41 46.37
CA ILE A 5 13.69 0.39 45.45
C ILE A 5 15.11 0.83 45.05
N GLN A 6 16.12 0.34 45.77
CA GLN A 6 17.51 0.43 45.32
C GLN A 6 17.64 -0.47 44.08
N PHE A 7 17.45 0.13 42.91
CA PHE A 7 17.79 -0.52 41.64
C PHE A 7 19.29 -0.81 41.63
N THR A 8 19.65 -2.08 41.48
CA THR A 8 21.04 -2.48 41.30
C THR A 8 21.57 -1.90 39.99
N GLU A 9 22.87 -1.70 39.85
CA GLU A 9 23.45 -1.06 38.65
C GLU A 9 23.10 -1.82 37.35
N ASN A 10 22.93 -3.14 37.46
CA ASN A 10 22.47 -4.02 36.39
C ASN A 10 21.04 -3.71 35.94
N ASP A 11 20.11 -3.43 36.87
CA ASP A 11 18.71 -3.14 36.53
C ASP A 11 18.58 -1.82 35.78
N LYS A 12 19.42 -0.83 36.12
CA LYS A 12 19.48 0.44 35.39
C LYS A 12 19.99 0.24 33.96
N ARG A 13 21.03 -0.57 33.77
CA ARG A 13 21.56 -0.92 32.44
C ARG A 13 20.54 -1.70 31.62
N LEU A 14 19.82 -2.64 32.24
CA LEU A 14 18.73 -3.40 31.61
C LEU A 14 17.57 -2.49 31.18
N ALA A 15 17.14 -1.57 32.05
CA ALA A 15 16.07 -0.62 31.74
C ALA A 15 16.44 0.28 30.54
N ILE A 16 17.70 0.75 30.47
CA ILE A 16 18.21 1.53 29.35
C ILE A 16 18.21 0.69 28.06
N ALA A 17 18.63 -0.57 28.13
CA ALA A 17 18.65 -1.47 26.97
C ALA A 17 17.23 -1.72 26.40
N ILE A 18 16.25 -2.00 27.27
CA ILE A 18 14.85 -2.21 26.87
C ILE A 18 14.28 -0.93 26.23
N LEU A 19 14.56 0.23 26.83
CA LEU A 19 14.11 1.52 26.29
C LEU A 19 14.69 1.78 24.90
N LEU A 20 15.97 1.46 24.67
CA LEU A 20 16.62 1.63 23.38
C LEU A 20 15.97 0.72 22.32
N VAL A 21 15.70 -0.54 22.65
CA VAL A 21 14.98 -1.47 21.76
C VAL A 21 13.59 -0.95 21.41
N LEU A 22 12.86 -0.40 22.38
CA LEU A 22 11.52 0.16 22.16
C LEU A 22 11.57 1.37 21.22
N ILE A 23 12.52 2.28 21.42
CA ILE A 23 12.75 3.43 20.52
C ILE A 23 13.08 2.93 19.11
N LEU A 24 13.95 1.93 18.99
CA LEU A 24 14.31 1.35 17.69
C LEU A 24 13.09 0.79 16.96
N ILE A 25 12.23 0.03 17.64
CA ILE A 25 10.97 -0.49 17.07
C ILE A 25 10.08 0.67 16.59
N PHE A 26 9.96 1.73 17.39
CA PHE A 26 9.13 2.89 17.03
C PHE A 26 9.66 3.61 15.78
N VAL A 27 10.98 3.80 15.67
CA VAL A 27 11.63 4.36 14.49
C VAL A 27 11.37 3.48 13.26
N LEU A 28 11.46 2.17 13.41
CA LEU A 28 11.24 1.21 12.32
C LEU A 28 9.80 1.27 11.80
N VAL A 29 8.81 1.30 12.69
CA VAL A 29 7.39 1.46 12.35
C VAL A 29 7.14 2.80 11.65
N GLY A 30 7.73 3.89 12.16
CA GLY A 30 7.65 5.22 11.54
C GLY A 30 8.21 5.23 10.11
N TYR A 31 9.34 4.56 9.89
CA TYR A 31 9.96 4.47 8.57
C TYR A 31 9.09 3.67 7.58
N ILE A 32 8.52 2.55 8.03
CA ILE A 32 7.57 1.75 7.24
C ILE A 32 6.35 2.60 6.85
N GLY A 33 5.77 3.35 7.80
CA GLY A 33 4.64 4.24 7.52
C GLY A 33 4.98 5.33 6.47
N MET A 34 6.17 5.90 6.55
CA MET A 34 6.65 6.88 5.57
C MET A 34 6.82 6.25 4.19
N LEU A 35 7.36 5.03 4.12
CA LEU A 35 7.52 4.28 2.87
C LEU A 35 6.17 4.00 2.21
N ILE A 36 5.19 3.51 2.98
CA ILE A 36 3.83 3.26 2.51
C ILE A 36 3.23 4.53 1.93
N THR A 37 3.32 5.65 2.65
CA THR A 37 2.76 6.94 2.20
C THR A 37 3.43 7.43 0.90
N ARG A 38 4.74 7.21 0.74
CA ARG A 38 5.47 7.57 -0.48
C ARG A 38 5.02 6.71 -1.67
N VAL A 39 4.88 5.41 -1.48
CA VAL A 39 4.37 4.48 -2.50
C VAL A 39 2.94 4.87 -2.91
N MET A 40 2.08 5.19 -1.94
CA MET A 40 0.72 5.67 -2.20
C MET A 40 0.72 6.94 -3.06
N LYS A 41 1.51 7.96 -2.70
CA LYS A 41 1.61 9.20 -3.50
C LYS A 41 2.04 8.93 -4.94
N TRP A 42 2.99 8.02 -5.16
CA TRP A 42 3.47 7.67 -6.49
C TRP A 42 2.42 6.90 -7.31
N GLN A 43 1.73 5.95 -6.69
CA GLN A 43 0.65 5.19 -7.33
C GLN A 43 -0.59 6.06 -7.61
N GLY A 44 -0.84 7.07 -6.77
CA GLY A 44 -1.86 8.09 -7.00
C GLY A 44 -1.63 8.85 -8.30
N LYS A 45 -0.39 9.29 -8.59
CA LYS A 45 -0.06 9.97 -9.86
C LYS A 45 -0.34 9.13 -11.10
N ARG A 46 -0.31 7.80 -10.97
CA ARG A 46 -0.62 6.88 -12.09
C ARG A 46 -2.10 6.93 -12.48
N VAL A 47 -3.00 7.29 -11.56
CA VAL A 47 -4.42 7.53 -11.85
C VAL A 47 -4.61 8.80 -12.66
N ASP A 48 -3.85 9.84 -12.35
CA ASP A 48 -3.92 11.12 -13.06
C ASP A 48 -3.64 10.88 -14.56
N ASN A 49 -2.63 10.08 -14.89
CA ASN A 49 -2.35 9.68 -16.29
C ASN A 49 -3.49 8.85 -16.90
N MET A 50 -4.13 7.96 -16.14
CA MET A 50 -5.25 7.14 -16.65
C MET A 50 -6.53 7.94 -16.89
N MET A 51 -6.69 9.07 -16.19
CA MET A 51 -7.87 9.95 -16.24
C MET A 51 -7.66 11.20 -17.09
N HIS A 52 -6.41 11.57 -17.41
CA HIS A 52 -6.04 12.75 -18.18
C HIS A 52 -6.90 12.90 -19.46
N ASP A 53 -6.96 11.86 -20.29
CA ASP A 53 -7.71 11.92 -21.55
C ASP A 53 -9.24 12.06 -21.35
N ILE A 54 -9.79 11.50 -20.28
CA ILE A 54 -11.23 11.58 -19.97
C ILE A 54 -11.59 12.96 -19.42
N THR A 55 -10.68 13.58 -18.66
CA THR A 55 -10.86 14.93 -18.13
C THR A 55 -10.68 15.99 -19.22
N VAL A 56 -9.71 15.83 -20.12
CA VAL A 56 -9.45 16.76 -21.23
C VAL A 56 -10.60 16.76 -22.25
N THR A 57 -11.21 15.61 -22.51
CA THR A 57 -12.34 15.50 -23.45
C THR A 57 -13.69 16.00 -22.90
N ARG A 58 -13.75 16.46 -21.63
CA ARG A 58 -14.96 16.97 -20.95
C ARG A 58 -16.21 16.07 -21.07
N VAL A 59 -16.02 14.77 -21.29
CA VAL A 59 -17.13 13.81 -21.46
C VAL A 59 -17.91 13.62 -20.15
N VAL A 60 -17.34 14.04 -19.01
CA VAL A 60 -17.94 13.86 -17.69
C VAL A 60 -18.11 15.20 -16.98
N ASN A 61 -19.34 15.73 -17.00
CA ASN A 61 -19.70 17.01 -16.40
C ASN A 61 -20.12 16.93 -14.92
N ASP A 62 -20.21 15.72 -14.35
CA ASP A 62 -20.65 15.51 -12.96
C ASP A 62 -19.60 14.75 -12.13
N LYS A 63 -19.38 15.24 -10.91
CA LYS A 63 -18.54 14.67 -9.86
C LYS A 63 -18.85 13.19 -9.62
N LYS A 64 -20.13 12.82 -9.55
CA LYS A 64 -20.57 11.44 -9.30
C LYS A 64 -20.25 10.51 -10.47
N ALA A 65 -20.47 10.98 -11.70
CA ALA A 65 -20.15 10.23 -12.90
C ALA A 65 -18.64 10.03 -13.04
N PHE A 66 -17.82 11.04 -12.70
CA PHE A 66 -16.36 10.95 -12.74
C PHE A 66 -15.84 9.88 -11.78
N LYS A 67 -16.28 9.92 -10.52
CA LYS A 67 -15.89 8.94 -9.50
C LYS A 67 -16.26 7.51 -9.90
N LYS A 68 -17.46 7.30 -10.47
CA LYS A 68 -17.92 5.98 -10.91
C LYS A 68 -17.06 5.42 -12.05
N VAL A 69 -16.76 6.22 -13.06
CA VAL A 69 -15.94 5.79 -14.22
C VAL A 69 -14.48 5.55 -13.79
N ALA A 70 -13.89 6.47 -13.03
CA ALA A 70 -12.53 6.35 -12.53
C ALA A 70 -12.35 5.12 -11.63
N SER A 71 -13.32 4.86 -10.74
CA SER A 71 -13.30 3.69 -9.86
C SER A 71 -13.40 2.40 -10.67
N LYS A 72 -14.32 2.32 -11.65
CA LYS A 72 -14.46 1.13 -12.52
C LYS A 72 -13.17 0.83 -13.29
N LYS A 73 -12.50 1.86 -13.84
CA LYS A 73 -11.21 1.69 -14.54
C LYS A 73 -10.11 1.24 -13.58
N SER A 74 -10.06 1.80 -12.37
CA SER A 74 -9.11 1.41 -11.32
C SER A 74 -9.28 -0.05 -10.89
N TRP A 75 -10.52 -0.49 -10.67
CA TRP A 75 -10.83 -1.90 -10.35
C TRP A 75 -10.44 -2.84 -11.49
N ARG A 76 -10.73 -2.49 -12.75
CA ARG A 76 -10.32 -3.31 -13.91
C ARG A 76 -8.80 -3.45 -14.01
N TYR A 77 -8.06 -2.38 -13.72
CA TYR A 77 -6.60 -2.43 -13.68
C TYR A 77 -6.09 -3.29 -12.51
N PHE A 78 -6.73 -3.21 -11.34
CA PHE A 78 -6.43 -4.06 -10.19
C PHE A 78 -6.59 -5.54 -10.55
N PHE A 79 -7.75 -5.96 -11.06
CA PHE A 79 -7.97 -7.36 -11.45
C PHE A 79 -6.94 -7.88 -12.45
N LYS A 80 -6.54 -7.06 -13.43
CA LYS A 80 -5.53 -7.44 -14.43
C LYS A 80 -4.14 -7.63 -13.80
N LYS A 81 -3.81 -6.87 -12.75
CA LYS A 81 -2.50 -6.95 -12.06
C LYS A 81 -2.50 -8.03 -10.98
N SER A 82 -3.56 -8.13 -10.20
CA SER A 82 -3.68 -9.08 -9.08
C SER A 82 -3.86 -10.53 -9.53
N TRP A 83 -4.14 -10.80 -10.82
CA TRP A 83 -4.27 -12.18 -11.30
C TRP A 83 -3.00 -13.02 -11.07
N ILE A 84 -1.82 -12.43 -11.27
CA ILE A 84 -0.53 -13.12 -11.08
C ILE A 84 -0.33 -13.53 -9.61
N PRO A 85 -0.40 -12.61 -8.62
CA PRO A 85 -0.22 -13.01 -7.22
C PRO A 85 -1.32 -13.95 -6.73
N ILE A 86 -2.56 -13.84 -7.24
CA ILE A 86 -3.63 -14.80 -6.95
C ILE A 86 -3.27 -16.20 -7.47
N LEU A 87 -2.70 -16.30 -8.68
CA LEU A 87 -2.28 -17.58 -9.24
C LEU A 87 -1.13 -18.21 -8.43
N ILE A 88 -0.19 -17.40 -7.94
CA ILE A 88 0.89 -17.85 -7.03
C ILE A 88 0.30 -18.37 -5.71
N LEU A 89 -0.66 -17.65 -5.12
CA LEU A 89 -1.35 -18.09 -3.91
C LEU A 89 -2.11 -19.39 -4.15
N LEU A 90 -2.80 -19.52 -5.29
CA LEU A 90 -3.51 -20.74 -5.65
C LEU A 90 -2.54 -21.93 -5.79
N ALA A 91 -1.37 -21.72 -6.40
CA ALA A 91 -0.33 -22.73 -6.48
C ALA A 91 0.20 -23.12 -5.10
N ALA A 92 0.39 -22.16 -4.18
CA ALA A 92 0.77 -22.46 -2.80
C ALA A 92 -0.31 -23.32 -2.10
N PHE A 93 -1.58 -22.96 -2.22
CA PHE A 93 -2.68 -23.77 -1.68
C PHE A 93 -2.74 -25.17 -2.30
N ALA A 94 -2.42 -25.33 -3.59
CA ALA A 94 -2.34 -26.63 -4.23
C ALA A 94 -1.19 -27.49 -3.64
N VAL A 95 -0.03 -26.90 -3.37
CA VAL A 95 1.09 -27.57 -2.70
C VAL A 95 0.69 -28.02 -1.29
N LEU A 96 0.02 -27.14 -0.54
CA LEU A 96 -0.49 -27.44 0.79
C LEU A 96 -1.51 -28.59 0.77
N PHE A 97 -2.47 -28.53 -0.15
CA PHE A 97 -3.47 -29.59 -0.31
C PHE A 97 -2.84 -30.93 -0.67
N LEU A 98 -1.81 -30.93 -1.54
CA LEU A 98 -1.07 -32.14 -1.88
C LEU A 98 -0.32 -32.71 -0.66
N ALA A 99 0.34 -31.85 0.12
CA ALA A 99 1.04 -32.25 1.34
C ALA A 99 0.09 -32.86 2.38
N GLU A 100 -1.08 -32.25 2.59
CA GLU A 100 -2.11 -32.78 3.49
C GLU A 100 -2.70 -34.09 3.00
N SER A 101 -2.96 -34.22 1.69
CA SER A 101 -3.49 -35.45 1.11
C SER A 101 -2.52 -36.63 1.22
N LEU A 102 -1.21 -36.38 1.18
CA LEU A 102 -0.19 -37.44 1.31
C LEU A 102 0.04 -37.84 2.78
N ASN A 103 -0.18 -36.92 3.73
CA ASN A 103 0.08 -37.12 5.16
C ASN A 103 -1.20 -37.32 5.99
N GLY A 104 -2.36 -37.51 5.34
CA GLY A 104 -3.62 -37.85 6.01
C GLY A 104 -4.29 -36.70 6.77
N PHE A 105 -4.16 -35.46 6.30
CA PHE A 105 -4.77 -34.24 6.88
C PHE A 105 -4.35 -33.93 8.33
N THR A 106 -3.16 -34.39 8.72
CA THR A 106 -2.56 -34.11 10.05
C THR A 106 -1.26 -33.32 9.94
N TYR A 107 -0.96 -32.77 8.76
CA TYR A 107 0.31 -32.13 8.48
C TYR A 107 0.33 -30.69 8.98
N ASP A 108 1.02 -30.44 10.08
CA ASP A 108 1.24 -29.08 10.55
C ASP A 108 2.45 -28.44 9.85
N ILE A 109 2.14 -27.46 9.01
CA ILE A 109 3.09 -26.68 8.20
C ILE A 109 3.91 -25.72 9.06
N PHE A 110 3.43 -25.38 10.26
CA PHE A 110 4.11 -24.49 11.20
C PHE A 110 4.61 -25.24 12.45
N ASP A 111 4.65 -26.56 12.41
CA ASP A 111 5.31 -27.34 13.44
C ASP A 111 6.82 -26.99 13.53
N TYR A 112 7.34 -27.12 14.74
CA TYR A 112 8.75 -26.89 15.05
C TYR A 112 9.52 -28.18 15.30
N GLN A 113 8.83 -29.31 15.48
CA GLN A 113 9.49 -30.57 15.82
C GLN A 113 10.09 -31.26 14.60
N LYS A 114 9.31 -31.46 13.53
CA LYS A 114 9.77 -32.21 12.35
C LYS A 114 9.17 -31.79 11.02
N THR A 115 7.89 -31.41 10.99
CA THR A 115 7.15 -31.30 9.73
C THR A 115 6.98 -29.88 9.23
N GLY A 116 7.18 -28.87 10.07
CA GLY A 116 6.87 -27.49 9.72
C GLY A 116 8.06 -26.58 9.42
N PHE A 117 7.75 -25.39 8.93
CA PHE A 117 8.70 -24.34 8.55
C PHE A 117 9.44 -23.79 9.77
N ASN A 118 8.80 -23.88 10.94
CA ASN A 118 9.34 -23.38 12.20
C ASN A 118 10.55 -24.18 12.69
N THR A 119 10.82 -25.35 12.08
CA THR A 119 12.06 -26.09 12.28
C THR A 119 13.32 -25.29 11.94
N LEU A 120 13.21 -24.26 11.07
CA LEU A 120 14.33 -23.41 10.65
C LEU A 120 14.62 -22.22 11.58
N PHE A 121 13.81 -22.01 12.62
CA PHE A 121 13.93 -20.86 13.51
C PHE A 121 14.26 -21.26 14.94
N PHE A 122 14.89 -20.34 15.67
CA PHE A 122 15.01 -20.46 17.12
C PHE A 122 13.67 -20.20 17.77
N ILE A 123 13.17 -21.18 18.52
CA ILE A 123 11.90 -21.03 19.25
C ILE A 123 12.19 -21.01 20.73
N TRP A 124 11.73 -19.93 21.34
CA TRP A 124 11.84 -19.66 22.75
C TRP A 124 10.45 -19.73 23.37
N LYS A 125 10.32 -20.45 24.48
CA LYS A 125 9.05 -20.55 25.20
C LYS A 125 9.27 -20.36 26.68
N ASP A 126 8.34 -19.64 27.30
CA ASP A 126 8.25 -19.56 28.75
C ASP A 126 7.85 -20.94 29.30
N THR A 127 8.78 -21.56 30.02
CA THR A 127 8.58 -22.90 30.61
C THR A 127 8.11 -22.80 32.06
N GLY A 128 8.02 -21.58 32.64
CA GLY A 128 7.67 -21.38 34.05
C GLY A 128 8.77 -21.78 35.05
N ASP A 129 9.80 -22.52 34.61
CA ASP A 129 10.94 -22.92 35.42
C ASP A 129 11.97 -21.78 35.53
N LYS A 130 12.27 -21.38 36.76
CA LYS A 130 13.07 -20.19 37.12
C LYS A 130 14.59 -20.34 36.92
N HIS A 131 15.04 -21.25 36.07
CA HIS A 131 16.46 -21.64 35.98
C HIS A 131 17.09 -21.47 34.60
N ALA A 132 16.43 -20.80 33.65
CA ALA A 132 17.03 -20.49 32.37
C ALA A 132 17.90 -19.23 32.48
N PHE A 133 19.18 -19.34 32.15
CA PHE A 133 20.05 -18.18 32.00
C PHE A 133 20.15 -17.84 30.52
N MET A 134 19.59 -16.70 30.11
CA MET A 134 19.76 -16.18 28.76
C MET A 134 20.82 -15.09 28.77
N GLN A 135 21.89 -15.30 28.00
CA GLN A 135 22.92 -14.29 27.83
C GLN A 135 22.58 -13.41 26.61
N ILE A 136 22.15 -12.17 26.85
CA ILE A 136 21.91 -11.19 25.79
C ILE A 136 22.97 -10.09 25.93
N ALA A 137 23.80 -9.91 24.90
CA ALA A 137 24.80 -8.84 24.85
C ALA A 137 25.71 -8.75 26.10
N GLY A 138 26.10 -9.90 26.67
CA GLY A 138 26.98 -10.00 27.84
C GLY A 138 26.28 -9.91 29.21
N PHE A 139 24.95 -9.78 29.24
CA PHE A 139 24.17 -9.81 30.48
C PHE A 139 23.54 -11.19 30.68
N GLU A 140 23.81 -11.83 31.83
CA GLU A 140 23.10 -13.04 32.25
C GLU A 140 21.78 -12.64 32.90
N LEU A 141 20.68 -12.93 32.22
CA LEU A 141 19.33 -12.72 32.74
C LEU A 141 18.78 -14.07 33.18
N THR A 142 18.44 -14.17 34.47
CA THR A 142 17.57 -15.25 34.94
C THR A 142 16.19 -15.02 34.34
N THR A 143 15.84 -15.86 33.40
CA THR A 143 14.58 -15.81 32.67
C THR A 143 13.86 -17.14 32.83
N THR A 144 12.55 -17.14 32.67
CA THR A 144 11.75 -18.37 32.56
C THR A 144 11.66 -18.86 31.11
N ILE A 145 12.30 -18.14 30.18
CA ILE A 145 12.30 -18.40 28.74
C ILE A 145 13.45 -19.33 28.37
N ASN A 146 13.12 -20.56 28.00
CA ASN A 146 14.08 -21.56 27.52
C ASN A 146 14.07 -21.67 25.99
N LEU A 147 15.22 -22.02 25.42
CA LEU A 147 15.28 -22.45 24.03
C LEU A 147 14.69 -23.87 23.94
N ILE A 148 13.61 -24.02 23.18
CA ILE A 148 12.96 -25.32 22.97
C ILE A 148 13.45 -25.98 21.68
N HIS A 149 13.77 -25.17 20.67
CA HIS A 149 14.13 -25.67 19.36
C HIS A 149 15.29 -24.86 18.77
N SER A 150 16.32 -25.55 18.30
CA SER A 150 17.42 -25.00 17.51
C SER A 150 17.19 -25.30 16.02
N PRO A 151 17.62 -24.40 15.12
CA PRO A 151 17.36 -24.55 13.70
C PRO A 151 17.99 -25.82 13.13
N GLU A 152 17.16 -26.72 12.62
CA GLU A 152 17.55 -27.99 12.03
C GLU A 152 16.77 -28.22 10.73
N PHE A 153 17.43 -28.84 9.75
CA PHE A 153 16.81 -29.15 8.47
C PHE A 153 16.23 -30.56 8.48
N HIS A 154 14.91 -30.67 8.32
CA HIS A 154 14.22 -31.96 8.27
C HIS A 154 13.64 -32.21 6.87
N ILE A 155 13.90 -33.38 6.31
CA ILE A 155 13.36 -33.79 5.00
C ILE A 155 11.83 -33.91 5.06
N GLU A 156 11.28 -34.28 6.22
CA GLU A 156 9.84 -34.35 6.47
C GLU A 156 9.14 -32.99 6.33
N ALA A 157 9.88 -31.89 6.49
CA ALA A 157 9.38 -30.51 6.34
C ALA A 157 9.52 -29.95 4.91
N ILE A 158 9.94 -30.74 3.91
CA ILE A 158 10.19 -30.27 2.54
C ILE A 158 8.99 -29.53 1.94
N TRP A 159 7.77 -30.01 2.19
CA TRP A 159 6.55 -29.41 1.68
C TRP A 159 6.30 -28.03 2.31
N SER A 160 6.57 -27.89 3.60
CA SER A 160 6.47 -26.62 4.31
C SER A 160 7.53 -25.61 3.86
N TYR A 161 8.74 -26.08 3.58
CA TYR A 161 9.83 -25.24 3.03
C TYR A 161 9.54 -24.71 1.63
N VAL A 162 8.77 -25.44 0.82
CA VAL A 162 8.34 -24.98 -0.51
C VAL A 162 7.09 -24.10 -0.40
N PHE A 163 6.11 -24.51 0.40
CA PHE A 163 4.84 -23.78 0.57
C PHE A 163 5.06 -22.36 1.10
N THR A 164 5.78 -22.23 2.21
CA THR A 164 5.90 -20.98 2.95
C THR A 164 6.46 -19.81 2.13
N PRO A 165 7.59 -19.95 1.39
CA PRO A 165 8.11 -18.85 0.58
C PRO A 165 7.21 -18.50 -0.61
N ILE A 166 6.56 -19.49 -1.26
CA ILE A 166 5.63 -19.25 -2.37
C ILE A 166 4.40 -18.49 -1.86
N PHE A 167 3.82 -18.96 -0.75
CA PHE A 167 2.68 -18.33 -0.11
C PHE A 167 3.01 -16.90 0.32
N LEU A 168 4.15 -16.70 1.01
CA LEU A 168 4.57 -15.39 1.51
C LEU A 168 4.80 -14.41 0.35
N THR A 169 5.45 -14.85 -0.73
CA THR A 169 5.67 -14.03 -1.92
C THR A 169 4.36 -13.60 -2.57
N GLY A 170 3.44 -14.55 -2.78
CA GLY A 170 2.10 -14.26 -3.33
C GLY A 170 1.29 -13.32 -2.44
N ALA A 171 1.33 -13.55 -1.12
CA ALA A 171 0.60 -12.77 -0.13
C ALA A 171 1.10 -11.32 -0.06
N ILE A 172 2.42 -11.12 0.05
CA ILE A 172 3.02 -9.77 0.10
C ILE A 172 2.70 -9.02 -1.18
N TRP A 173 2.87 -9.66 -2.35
CA TRP A 173 2.57 -9.01 -3.62
C TRP A 173 1.10 -8.62 -3.73
N TYR A 174 0.18 -9.52 -3.38
CA TYR A 174 -1.25 -9.20 -3.36
C TYR A 174 -1.58 -8.05 -2.42
N LEU A 175 -0.99 -8.00 -1.22
CA LEU A 175 -1.16 -6.90 -0.27
C LEU A 175 -0.69 -5.57 -0.87
N ILE A 176 0.44 -5.54 -1.56
CA ILE A 176 0.92 -4.34 -2.26
C ILE A 176 -0.10 -3.87 -3.31
N ASP A 177 -0.68 -4.78 -4.09
CA ASP A 177 -1.70 -4.44 -5.09
C ASP A 177 -2.98 -3.87 -4.44
N VAL A 178 -3.38 -4.40 -3.29
CA VAL A 178 -4.52 -3.88 -2.49
C VAL A 178 -4.22 -2.48 -1.97
N GLN A 179 -3.03 -2.24 -1.43
CA GLN A 179 -2.60 -0.90 -1.00
C GLN A 179 -2.61 0.08 -2.19
N CYS A 180 -2.18 -0.36 -3.37
CA CYS A 180 -2.28 0.43 -4.59
C CYS A 180 -3.73 0.74 -4.96
N LEU A 181 -4.69 -0.17 -4.79
CA LEU A 181 -6.11 0.08 -5.05
C LEU A 181 -6.68 1.15 -4.08
N ILE A 182 -6.37 1.04 -2.78
CA ILE A 182 -6.80 2.00 -1.76
C ILE A 182 -6.25 3.39 -2.09
N SER A 183 -4.96 3.48 -2.40
CA SER A 183 -4.30 4.72 -2.78
C SER A 183 -4.96 5.39 -3.99
N ARG A 184 -5.32 4.61 -5.00
CA ARG A 184 -5.99 5.11 -6.21
C ARG A 184 -7.39 5.63 -5.88
N THR A 185 -8.11 4.95 -4.99
CA THR A 185 -9.46 5.36 -4.56
C THR A 185 -9.43 6.71 -3.83
N ILE A 186 -8.46 6.91 -2.93
CA ILE A 186 -8.26 8.19 -2.22
C ILE A 186 -7.94 9.31 -3.22
N ARG A 187 -7.05 9.06 -4.20
CA ARG A 187 -6.71 10.05 -5.22
C ARG A 187 -7.91 10.43 -6.09
N ILE A 188 -8.74 9.48 -6.49
CA ILE A 188 -9.96 9.73 -7.26
C ILE A 188 -10.90 10.68 -6.50
N GLU A 189 -11.06 10.48 -5.19
CA GLU A 189 -11.88 11.35 -4.35
C GLU A 189 -11.31 12.78 -4.28
N GLN A 190 -9.98 12.92 -4.14
CA GLN A 190 -9.30 14.22 -4.14
C GLN A 190 -9.47 14.95 -5.49
N LEU A 191 -9.23 14.26 -6.60
CA LEU A 191 -9.32 14.83 -7.95
C LEU A 191 -10.77 15.20 -8.31
N SER A 192 -11.73 14.39 -7.87
CA SER A 192 -13.16 14.65 -8.02
C SER A 192 -13.62 15.90 -7.25
N ARG A 193 -12.93 16.28 -6.17
CA ARG A 193 -13.18 17.55 -5.47
C ARG A 193 -12.52 18.70 -6.21
N SER A 194 -11.23 18.60 -6.54
CA SER A 194 -10.49 19.72 -7.16
C SER A 194 -10.98 20.11 -8.55
N VAL A 195 -11.47 19.17 -9.37
CA VAL A 195 -11.93 19.46 -10.75
C VAL A 195 -13.36 20.02 -10.79
N PHE A 196 -14.19 19.71 -9.80
CA PHE A 196 -15.61 20.08 -9.77
C PHE A 196 -15.97 21.10 -8.69
N ASP A 197 -15.07 21.40 -7.74
CA ASP A 197 -15.18 22.59 -6.90
C ASP A 197 -14.85 23.82 -7.76
N LYS A 198 -15.88 24.36 -8.39
CA LYS A 198 -15.86 25.70 -8.95
C LYS A 198 -15.94 26.69 -7.77
N SER A 199 -14.85 26.85 -7.02
CA SER A 199 -14.75 27.92 -6.02
C SER A 199 -14.72 29.27 -6.75
N MET A 200 -15.51 30.23 -6.26
CA MET A 200 -15.58 31.58 -6.82
C MET A 200 -14.27 32.38 -6.67
N ASP A 201 -13.28 31.85 -5.94
CA ASP A 201 -11.96 32.49 -5.76
C ASP A 201 -11.13 32.58 -7.06
N ASN A 202 -11.40 31.73 -8.06
CA ASN A 202 -10.71 31.79 -9.36
C ASN A 202 -11.37 32.74 -10.38
N ILE A 203 -12.44 33.44 -10.02
CA ILE A 203 -13.09 34.41 -10.94
C ILE A 203 -12.19 35.65 -11.15
N ASN A 204 -11.27 35.93 -10.23
CA ASN A 204 -10.32 37.04 -10.35
C ASN A 204 -9.15 36.77 -11.32
N MET A 205 -9.02 35.56 -11.89
CA MET A 205 -8.01 35.29 -12.94
C MET A 205 -8.54 35.52 -14.36
N ILE A 206 -9.86 35.61 -14.57
CA ILE A 206 -10.46 35.81 -15.90
C ILE A 206 -10.59 37.30 -16.23
N THR A 207 -10.49 38.20 -15.24
CA THR A 207 -10.58 39.66 -15.43
C THR A 207 -9.27 40.33 -15.87
N ASN A 208 -8.21 39.59 -16.15
CA ASN A 208 -7.03 40.10 -16.86
C ASN A 208 -7.01 39.54 -18.31
N PRO A 209 -7.47 40.32 -19.31
CA PRO A 209 -7.48 39.89 -20.70
C PRO A 209 -6.12 40.19 -21.34
N THR A 210 -5.11 39.36 -21.08
CA THR A 210 -3.92 39.27 -21.96
C THR A 210 -3.32 37.87 -21.85
N GLY A 211 -3.72 37.00 -22.77
CA GLY A 211 -3.22 35.63 -22.83
C GLY A 211 -4.07 34.77 -23.77
N ALA A 212 -4.15 35.19 -25.03
CA ALA A 212 -4.86 34.48 -26.08
C ALA A 212 -4.34 33.04 -26.27
N ILE A 213 -5.21 32.03 -26.16
CA ILE A 213 -5.15 30.83 -27.01
C ILE A 213 -6.57 30.46 -27.47
N ASN A 214 -6.69 30.52 -28.81
CA ASN A 214 -7.82 30.24 -29.67
C ASN A 214 -8.68 29.03 -29.29
N ASN A 215 -10.01 29.23 -29.27
CA ASN A 215 -11.00 28.19 -29.47
C ASN A 215 -11.72 28.48 -30.81
N PRO A 216 -11.61 27.62 -31.85
CA PRO A 216 -12.40 27.78 -33.05
C PRO A 216 -13.75 27.09 -32.87
N GLN A 217 -14.82 27.87 -32.74
CA GLN A 217 -16.18 27.60 -33.25
C GLN A 217 -17.18 28.50 -32.52
N GLN A 218 -17.64 29.55 -33.20
CA GLN A 218 -19.04 29.97 -33.21
C GLN A 218 -19.23 30.90 -34.40
N VAL A 219 -19.88 30.36 -35.43
CA VAL A 219 -20.32 31.10 -36.62
C VAL A 219 -21.41 32.08 -36.18
N PRO A 220 -21.30 33.40 -36.45
CA PRO A 220 -22.36 34.34 -36.10
C PRO A 220 -23.55 34.24 -37.08
N PRO A 221 -24.80 34.41 -36.61
CA PRO A 221 -26.01 34.37 -37.46
C PRO A 221 -26.15 35.64 -38.33
N PRO A 222 -26.96 35.59 -39.41
CA PRO A 222 -26.98 36.64 -40.42
C PRO A 222 -27.69 37.90 -39.90
N ASN A 223 -27.00 39.05 -39.95
CA ASN A 223 -27.57 40.33 -39.54
C ASN A 223 -28.06 41.11 -40.78
N ASN A 224 -29.38 41.12 -40.96
CA ASN A 224 -30.10 42.03 -41.83
C ASN A 224 -30.01 43.44 -41.22
N ASN A 225 -29.33 44.37 -41.90
CA ASN A 225 -29.76 45.76 -41.93
C ASN A 225 -29.14 46.49 -43.13
N GLN A 226 -30.03 46.89 -44.03
CA GLN A 226 -29.79 47.82 -45.12
C GLN A 226 -29.35 49.16 -44.55
N ASN A 227 -28.29 49.76 -45.11
CA ASN A 227 -28.33 51.19 -45.31
C ASN A 227 -27.62 51.56 -46.62
N ASN A 228 -28.36 52.32 -47.42
CA ASN A 228 -28.08 52.69 -48.79
C ASN A 228 -26.99 53.77 -48.84
N ASN A 229 -26.07 53.65 -49.79
CA ASN A 229 -25.48 54.81 -50.46
C ASN A 229 -25.10 54.44 -51.92
N PRO A 230 -25.46 55.27 -52.92
CA PRO A 230 -25.25 55.00 -54.35
C PRO A 230 -23.78 55.25 -54.81
N PRO A 231 -23.41 54.81 -56.04
CA PRO A 231 -22.04 54.50 -56.40
C PRO A 231 -21.24 55.74 -56.83
N GLN A 232 -19.96 55.77 -56.45
CA GLN A 232 -18.98 56.63 -57.11
C GLN A 232 -17.93 55.76 -57.80
N ASN A 233 -18.08 55.70 -59.12
CA ASN A 233 -17.04 55.31 -60.05
C ASN A 233 -16.55 56.60 -60.71
N PRO A 234 -15.23 56.86 -60.74
CA PRO A 234 -14.67 57.15 -62.05
C PRO A 234 -13.25 56.58 -62.22
N PHE A 235 -13.13 55.66 -63.18
CA PHE A 235 -11.99 55.46 -64.08
C PHE A 235 -10.56 55.81 -63.58
N LYS A 236 -9.78 54.77 -63.27
CA LYS A 236 -8.60 54.35 -64.07
C LYS A 236 -8.07 53.00 -63.60
#